data_AF-A0A235HL72-F1
#
_entry.id   AF-A0A235HL72-F1
#
_cell.length_a   1.000
_cell.length_b   1.000
_cell.length_c   1.000
_cell.angle_alpha   90.00
_cell.angle_beta   90.00
_cell.angle_gamma   90.00
#
_symmetry.space_group_name_H-M   'P 1'
#
loop_
_entity.id
_entity.type
_entity.pdbx_description
1 polymer ?
#
loop_
_entity_poly.entity_id
_entity_poly.type
_entity_poly.pdbx_seq_one_letter_code
_entity_poly.pdbx_strand_id
1 'polypeptide(L)' 'MAPSRKLKITILTVGSRGGLQPYCGLAIGLKRAGHQVKVATHENFASFVATATALRGFPAL' A
#
# COMPACT_ATOMS: atom_id res chain seq x y z
N MET A 1 -0.80 16.99 -10.64
CA MET A 1 0.64 17.22 -10.87
C MET A 1 1.31 15.86 -11.04
N ALA A 2 1.95 15.60 -12.17
CA ALA A 2 2.68 14.34 -12.38
C ALA A 2 4.05 14.40 -11.67
N PRO A 3 4.58 13.28 -11.16
CA PRO A 3 5.84 13.30 -10.42
C PRO A 3 7.00 13.49 -11.40
N SER A 4 8.04 14.23 -10.99
CA SER A 4 9.26 14.42 -11.79
C SER A 4 9.95 13.10 -12.15
N ARG A 5 9.74 12.05 -11.33
CA ARG A 5 10.13 10.67 -11.61
C ARG A 5 9.09 9.70 -11.06
N LYS A 6 8.64 8.77 -11.91
CA LYS A 6 7.80 7.64 -11.49
C LYS A 6 8.66 6.61 -10.74
N LEU A 7 8.24 6.23 -9.54
CA LEU A 7 8.96 5.30 -8.67
C LEU A 7 8.16 4.01 -8.49
N LYS A 8 8.86 2.92 -8.17
CA LYS A 8 8.28 1.65 -7.73
C LYS A 8 8.50 1.55 -6.21
N ILE A 9 7.43 1.65 -5.44
CA ILE A 9 7.47 1.73 -3.98
C ILE A 9 6.75 0.52 -3.39
N THR A 10 7.41 -0.21 -2.51
CA THR A 10 6.80 -1.27 -1.70
C THR A 10 6.75 -0.81 -0.25
N ILE A 11 5.55 -0.74 0.31
CA ILE A 11 5.33 -0.44 1.71
C ILE A 11 5.18 -1.76 2.45
N LEU A 12 6.19 -2.14 3.22
CA LEU A 12 6.12 -3.30 4.10
C LEU A 12 5.51 -2.87 5.43
N THR A 13 4.45 -3.56 5.85
CA THR A 13 3.75 -3.30 7.10
C THR A 13 3.51 -4.61 7.83
N VAL A 14 3.80 -4.61 9.13
CA VAL A 14 3.60 -5.74 10.04
C VAL A 14 2.86 -5.21 11.26
N GLY A 15 1.81 -5.91 11.70
CA GLY A 15 1.01 -5.48 12.86
C GLY A 15 -0.48 -5.74 12.70
N SER A 16 -1.30 -5.01 13.46
CA SER A 16 -2.76 -5.11 13.46
C SER A 16 -3.42 -4.16 12.47
N ARG A 17 -4.73 -4.31 12.24
CA ARG A 17 -5.53 -3.43 11.37
C ARG A 17 -5.33 -1.93 11.62
N GLY A 18 -5.18 -1.52 12.89
CA GLY A 18 -4.93 -0.14 13.26
C GLY A 18 -3.56 0.38 12.77
N GLY A 19 -2.55 -0.50 12.75
CA GLY A 19 -1.24 -0.20 12.19
C GLY A 19 -1.24 -0.12 10.66
N LEU A 20 -2.09 -0.89 9.97
CA LEU A 20 -2.18 -0.91 8.50
C LEU A 20 -2.84 0.34 7.89
N GLN A 21 -3.81 0.94 8.58
CA GLN A 21 -4.61 2.05 8.07
C GLN A 21 -3.79 3.28 7.60
N PRO A 22 -2.80 3.80 8.36
CA PRO A 22 -1.99 4.94 7.90
C PRO A 22 -1.18 4.59 6.64
N TYR A 23 -0.67 3.36 6.52
CA TYR A 23 0.07 2.91 5.34
C TYR A 23 -0.82 2.77 4.11
N CYS A 24 -2.09 2.40 4.29
CA CYS A 24 -3.07 2.40 3.20
C CYS A 24 -3.31 3.84 2.69
N GLY A 25 -3.46 4.81 3.59
CA GLY A 25 -3.59 6.23 3.24
C GLY A 25 -2.37 6.75 2.46
N LEU A 26 -1.16 6.42 2.94
CA LEU A 26 0.08 6.75 2.24
C LEU A 26 0.15 6.11 0.84
N ALA A 27 -0.21 4.84 0.73
CA ALA A 27 -0.19 4.12 -0.55
C ALA A 27 -1.10 4.76 -1.60
N ILE A 28 -2.30 5.16 -1.18
CA ILE A 28 -3.27 5.88 -2.03
C ILE A 28 -2.70 7.23 -2.46
N GLY A 29 -2.11 7.99 -1.52
CA GLY A 29 -1.48 9.28 -1.82
C GLY A 29 -0.36 9.15 -2.86
N LEU A 30 0.55 8.18 -2.68
CA LEU A 30 1.65 7.91 -3.61
C LEU A 30 1.14 7.43 -4.98
N LYS A 31 0.08 6.62 -5.02
CA LYS A 31 -0.57 6.20 -6.27
C LYS A 31 -1.18 7.40 -7.00
N ARG A 32 -1.90 8.27 -6.28
CA ARG A 32 -2.48 9.52 -6.83
C ARG A 32 -1.42 10.49 -7.32
N ALA A 33 -0.26 10.51 -6.66
CA ALA A 33 0.91 11.27 -7.09
C ALA A 33 1.61 10.65 -8.32
N GLY A 34 1.14 9.51 -8.84
CA GLY A 34 1.63 8.91 -10.09
C GLY A 34 2.67 7.81 -9.92
N HIS A 35 3.00 7.40 -8.69
CA HIS A 35 3.94 6.31 -8.42
C HIS A 35 3.28 4.93 -8.55
N GLN A 36 4.08 3.90 -8.83
CA GLN A 36 3.66 2.52 -8.75
C GLN A 36 3.88 2.03 -7.32
N VAL A 37 2.81 1.65 -6.63
CA VAL A 37 2.85 1.33 -5.20
C VAL A 37 2.32 -0.08 -4.95
N LYS A 38 2.97 -0.80 -4.05
CA LYS A 38 2.49 -2.06 -3.46
C LYS A 38 2.50 -1.96 -1.95
N VAL A 39 1.55 -2.63 -1.30
CA VAL A 39 1.53 -2.81 0.15
C VAL A 39 1.72 -4.29 0.43
N ALA A 40 2.79 -4.61 1.15
CA ALA A 40 3.16 -5.96 1.53
C ALA A 40 2.85 -6.13 3.03
N THR A 41 2.05 -7.13 3.37
CA THR A 41 1.59 -7.43 4.73
C THR A 41 1.35 -8.93 4.89
N HIS A 42 1.04 -9.39 6.09
CA HIS A 42 0.55 -10.75 6.32
C HIS A 42 -0.72 -11.05 5.51
N GLU A 43 -0.87 -12.28 5.02
CA GLU A 43 -1.99 -12.69 4.13
C GLU A 43 -3.37 -12.37 4.71
N ASN A 44 -3.54 -12.51 6.02
CA ASN A 44 -4.76 -12.17 6.78
C ASN A 44 -5.27 -10.74 6.54
N PHE A 45 -4.39 -9.82 6.13
CA PHE A 45 -4.73 -8.43 5.86
C PHE A 45 -4.75 -8.09 4.36
N ALA A 46 -4.49 -9.05 3.46
CA ALA A 46 -4.48 -8.82 2.02
C ALA A 46 -5.83 -8.28 1.51
N SER A 47 -6.95 -8.85 1.98
CA SER A 47 -8.30 -8.39 1.64
C SER A 47 -8.56 -6.96 2.15
N PHE A 48 -8.14 -6.66 3.38
CA PHE A 48 -8.29 -5.32 3.95
C PHE A 48 -7.54 -4.27 3.11
N VAL A 49 -6.28 -4.56 2.76
CA VAL A 49 -5.46 -3.68 1.91
C VAL A 49 -6.08 -3.51 0.52
N ALA A 50 -6.58 -4.60 -0.08
CA ALA A 50 -7.22 -4.57 -1.38
C ALA A 50 -8.47 -3.67 -1.39
N THR A 51 -9.34 -3.82 -0.39
CA THR A 51 -10.52 -2.98 -0.24
C THR A 51 -10.15 -1.53 0.04
N ALA A 52 -9.18 -1.28 0.93
CA ALA A 52 -8.83 0.08 1.34
C ALA A 52 -8.14 0.91 0.24
N THR A 53 -7.33 0.27 -0.62
CA THR A 53 -6.42 0.99 -1.53
C THR A 53 -6.66 0.73 -3.02
N ALA A 54 -7.48 -0.26 -3.37
CA ALA A 54 -7.54 -0.84 -4.72
C ALA A 54 -6.14 -1.22 -5.26
N LEU A 55 -5.25 -1.65 -4.36
CA LEU A 55 -3.95 -2.24 -4.67
C LEU A 55 -3.98 -3.70 -4.25
N ARG A 56 -3.29 -4.57 -4.99
CA ARG A 56 -3.09 -5.94 -4.51
C ARG A 56 -2.24 -5.91 -3.23
N GLY A 57 -2.78 -6.41 -2.13
CA GLY A 57 -1.97 -6.86 -1.01
C GLY A 57 -1.15 -8.07 -1.46
N PHE A 58 0.16 -8.04 -1.23
CA PHE A 58 1.00 -9.21 -1.46
C PHE A 58 1.48 -9.74 -0.10
N PRO A 59 1.48 -11.06 0.11
CA PRO A 59 2.03 -11.63 1.33
C PRO A 59 3.51 -11.23 1.42
N ALA A 60 3.88 -10.59 2.52
CA ALA A 60 5.27 -10.32 2.85
C ALA A 60 5.92 -11.47 3.63
N LEU A 61 5.07 -12.27 4.29
CA LEU A 61 5.34 -13.43 5.13
C LEU A 61 4.16 -14.38 4.98
#